data_AF-A0A1G9NS99-F1
#
_entry.id   AF-A0A1G9NS99-F1
#
_cell.length_a   1.000
_cell.length_b   1.000
_cell.length_c   1.000
_cell.angle_alpha   90.00
_cell.angle_beta   90.00
_cell.angle_gamma   90.00
#
_symmetry.space_group_name_H-M   'P 1'
#
loop_
_entity.id
_entity.type
_entity.pdbx_description
1 polymer ?
#
loop_
_entity_poly.entity_id
_entity_poly.type
_entity_poly.pdbx_seq_one_letter_code
_entity_poly.pdbx_strand_id
1 'polypeptide(L)'
;MSARMPRARLFENDHNTPTYWAILPESLLRGPILPPEQMAEQLYRITALAHRHRIVPQVLPGNCGPHPFMLGTAKIMTFPDAPPLVYTEALHSGDTIDDPALVKDYRRSYDLLRAAALPPEASLALIEEAAEVYRDGKHPD
;
A
#
# COMPACT_ATOMS: atom_id res chain seq x y z
N MET A 1 -10.25 -14.31 -0.58
CA MET A 1 -10.97 -13.06 -0.25
C MET A 1 -11.24 -12.86 1.26
N SER A 2 -11.47 -13.93 2.06
CA SER A 2 -11.80 -13.84 3.50
C SER A 2 -10.67 -13.30 4.42
N ALA A 3 -9.40 -13.35 4.00
CA ALA A 3 -8.26 -12.90 4.82
C ALA A 3 -7.98 -11.39 4.82
N ARG A 4 -8.72 -10.56 4.07
CA ARG A 4 -8.55 -9.09 4.07
C ARG A 4 -9.18 -8.42 5.30
N MET A 5 -10.40 -8.83 5.66
CA MET A 5 -11.16 -8.26 6.78
C MET A 5 -10.50 -8.46 8.17
N PRO A 6 -9.91 -9.62 8.50
CA PRO A 6 -9.20 -9.81 9.77
C PRO A 6 -7.96 -8.91 9.91
N ARG A 7 -7.26 -8.63 8.80
CA ARG A 7 -6.09 -7.72 8.81
C ARG A 7 -6.49 -6.27 9.09
N ALA A 8 -7.65 -5.84 8.61
CA ALA A 8 -8.12 -4.48 8.85
C ALA A 8 -8.38 -4.21 10.35
N ARG A 9 -8.77 -5.25 11.12
CA ARG A 9 -8.98 -5.16 12.57
C ARG A 9 -7.69 -4.97 13.38
N LEU A 10 -6.52 -5.34 12.84
CA LEU A 10 -5.23 -5.08 13.51
C LEU A 10 -4.95 -3.59 13.68
N PHE A 11 -5.58 -2.73 12.87
CA PHE A 11 -5.42 -1.28 12.92
C PHE A 11 -6.43 -0.59 13.86
N GLU A 12 -7.36 -1.34 14.45
CA GLU A 12 -8.48 -0.80 15.22
C GLU A 12 -8.21 -0.75 16.74
N ASN A 13 -7.23 -1.50 17.27
CA ASN A 13 -6.95 -1.56 18.71
C ASN A 13 -5.46 -1.35 19.10
N ASP A 14 -5.30 -0.39 20.02
CA ASP A 14 -4.24 -0.27 21.04
C ASP A 14 -2.81 0.18 20.68
N HIS A 15 -2.15 0.78 21.68
CA HIS A 15 -0.93 1.61 21.70
C HIS A 15 0.37 0.96 21.18
N ASN A 16 0.29 -0.21 20.55
CA ASN A 16 1.43 -0.95 19.98
C ASN A 16 1.21 -1.25 18.48
N THR A 17 0.44 -0.40 17.79
CA THR A 17 0.08 -0.60 16.38
C THR A 17 1.30 -0.30 15.49
N PRO A 18 1.74 -1.24 14.64
CA PRO A 18 2.83 -1.00 13.71
C PRO A 18 2.45 0.10 12.72
N THR A 19 3.34 1.05 12.49
CA THR A 19 3.20 2.02 11.40
C THR A 19 3.22 1.27 10.07
N TYR A 20 2.15 1.37 9.28
CA TYR A 20 2.03 0.68 8.01
C TYR A 20 2.15 1.64 6.83
N TRP A 21 3.28 1.58 6.13
CA TRP A 21 3.51 2.38 4.94
C TRP A 21 3.25 1.55 3.70
N ALA A 22 2.36 2.02 2.83
CA ALA A 22 2.00 1.33 1.60
C ALA A 22 2.26 2.23 0.39
N ILE A 23 2.97 1.71 -0.61
CA ILE A 23 3.13 2.37 -1.90
C ILE A 23 2.27 1.60 -2.90
N LEU A 24 1.35 2.31 -3.56
CA LEU A 24 0.35 1.74 -4.45
C LEU A 24 0.47 2.41 -5.82
N PRO A 25 0.44 1.67 -6.94
CA PRO A 25 0.39 2.30 -8.25
C PRO A 25 -0.94 3.03 -8.46
N GLU A 26 -0.87 4.21 -9.09
CA GLU A 26 -2.02 5.06 -9.42
C GLU A 26 -3.09 4.32 -10.24
N SER A 27 -2.68 3.31 -11.03
CA SER A 27 -3.60 2.46 -11.78
C SER A 27 -4.62 1.72 -10.90
N LEU A 28 -4.33 1.46 -9.62
CA LEU A 28 -5.30 0.84 -8.70
C LEU A 28 -6.43 1.79 -8.29
N LEU A 29 -6.22 3.10 -8.43
CA LEU A 29 -7.24 4.11 -8.14
C LEU A 29 -8.11 4.39 -9.36
N ARG A 30 -7.59 4.13 -10.56
CA ARG A 30 -8.32 4.31 -11.83
C ARG A 30 -8.88 3.01 -12.40
N GLY A 31 -8.38 1.85 -12.01
CA GLY A 31 -8.83 0.55 -12.49
C GLY A 31 -9.72 -0.13 -11.45
N PRO A 32 -11.06 -0.10 -11.59
CA PRO A 32 -11.95 -0.73 -10.63
C PRO A 32 -11.78 -2.25 -10.65
N ILE A 33 -11.39 -2.81 -9.52
CA ILE A 33 -11.35 -4.26 -9.28
C ILE A 33 -12.65 -4.71 -8.59
N LEU A 34 -13.37 -3.76 -7.98
CA LEU A 34 -14.62 -3.94 -7.27
C LEU A 34 -15.72 -3.09 -7.93
N PRO A 35 -17.01 -3.40 -7.68
CA PRO A 35 -18.11 -2.51 -8.05
C PRO A 35 -17.87 -1.09 -7.52
N PRO A 36 -18.28 -0.03 -8.25
CA PRO A 36 -17.97 1.37 -7.90
C PRO A 36 -18.29 1.73 -6.44
N GLU A 37 -19.45 1.34 -5.92
CA GLU A 37 -19.84 1.63 -4.53
C GLU A 37 -18.87 1.00 -3.51
N GLN A 38 -18.45 -0.24 -3.75
CA GLN A 38 -17.48 -0.93 -2.89
C GLN A 38 -16.09 -0.32 -3.02
N MET A 39 -15.74 0.18 -4.21
CA MET A 39 -14.48 0.88 -4.43
C MET A 39 -14.43 2.17 -3.62
N ALA A 40 -15.49 2.98 -3.66
CA ALA A 40 -15.62 4.19 -2.85
C ALA A 40 -15.49 3.87 -1.36
N GLU A 41 -16.22 2.86 -0.85
CA GLU A 41 -16.15 2.43 0.55
C GLU A 41 -14.72 2.02 0.96
N GLN A 42 -14.02 1.24 0.13
CA GLN A 42 -12.64 0.83 0.41
C GLN A 42 -11.69 2.02 0.46
N LEU A 43 -11.79 2.96 -0.48
CA LEU A 43 -10.93 4.13 -0.52
C LEU A 43 -11.21 5.06 0.68
N TYR A 44 -12.48 5.29 1.06
CA TYR A 44 -12.80 6.01 2.29
C TYR A 44 -12.25 5.34 3.55
N ARG A 45 -12.23 4.01 3.60
CA ARG A 45 -11.60 3.31 4.73
C ARG A 45 -10.10 3.55 4.79
N ILE A 46 -9.42 3.56 3.64
CA ILE A 46 -7.99 3.86 3.55
C ILE A 46 -7.73 5.30 4.03
N THR A 47 -8.49 6.28 3.55
CA THR A 47 -8.31 7.68 3.95
C THR A 47 -8.60 7.87 5.44
N ALA A 48 -9.66 7.25 5.97
CA ALA A 48 -9.96 7.28 7.40
C ALA A 48 -8.83 6.69 8.28
N LEU A 49 -8.17 5.62 7.83
CA LEU A 49 -7.01 5.06 8.52
C LEU A 49 -5.78 5.97 8.42
N ALA A 50 -5.59 6.63 7.29
CA ALA A 50 -4.50 7.58 7.08
C ALA A 50 -4.64 8.82 7.97
N HIS A 51 -5.85 9.39 8.07
CA HIS A 51 -6.17 10.50 8.97
C HIS A 51 -5.96 10.16 10.45
N ARG A 52 -6.11 8.89 10.82
CA ARG A 52 -5.81 8.39 12.18
C ARG A 52 -4.33 8.04 12.38
N HIS A 53 -3.46 8.37 11.42
CA HIS A 53 -2.04 8.03 11.39
C HIS A 53 -1.76 6.53 11.58
N ARG A 54 -2.71 5.67 11.18
CA ARG A 54 -2.56 4.20 11.26
C ARG A 54 -1.80 3.67 10.05
N ILE A 55 -1.99 4.30 8.90
CA ILE A 55 -1.30 3.96 7.65
C ILE A 55 -0.75 5.22 6.99
N VAL A 56 0.29 5.06 6.17
CA VAL A 56 0.82 6.10 5.29
C VAL A 56 0.73 5.58 3.86
N PRO A 57 -0.36 5.88 3.13
CA PRO A 57 -0.47 5.50 1.74
C PRO A 57 0.28 6.51 0.87
N GLN A 58 1.09 6.02 -0.06
CA GLN A 58 1.69 6.80 -1.12
C GLN A 58 1.29 6.24 -2.48
N VAL A 59 1.00 7.14 -3.41
CA VAL A 59 0.63 6.80 -4.77
C VAL A 59 1.84 6.94 -5.66
N LEU A 60 2.18 5.87 -6.38
CA LEU A 60 3.20 5.89 -7.42
C LEU A 60 2.55 6.33 -8.74
N PRO A 61 2.95 7.48 -9.31
CA PRO A 61 2.41 7.97 -10.57
C PRO A 61 2.61 6.99 -11.73
N GLY A 62 1.64 6.92 -12.65
CA GLY A 62 1.72 6.06 -13.84
C GLY A 62 2.87 6.43 -14.80
N ASN A 63 3.40 7.65 -14.71
CA ASN A 63 4.51 8.14 -15.54
C ASN A 63 5.90 7.96 -14.89
N CYS A 64 6.01 7.20 -13.79
CA CYS A 64 7.23 7.04 -13.00
C CYS A 64 8.41 6.35 -13.72
N GLY A 65 8.25 5.87 -14.96
CA GLY A 65 9.31 5.14 -15.67
C GLY A 65 9.72 3.83 -14.96
N PRO A 66 10.88 3.25 -15.30
CA PRO A 66 11.34 2.02 -14.66
C PRO A 66 11.63 2.19 -13.17
N HIS A 67 11.05 1.34 -12.33
CA HIS A 67 11.17 1.40 -10.87
C HIS A 67 11.28 -0.01 -10.25
N PRO A 68 11.81 -0.12 -9.03
CA PRO A 68 11.80 -1.41 -8.31
C PRO A 68 10.38 -1.93 -8.12
N PHE A 69 10.24 -3.25 -8.00
CA PHE A 69 8.95 -3.93 -7.78
C PHE A 69 7.94 -3.86 -8.94
N MET A 70 8.38 -3.51 -10.16
CA MET A 70 7.52 -3.57 -11.36
C MET A 70 6.94 -4.96 -11.65
N LEU A 71 7.65 -6.03 -11.30
CA LEU A 71 7.28 -7.42 -11.60
C LEU A 71 6.95 -8.24 -10.35
N GLY A 72 6.75 -7.61 -9.20
CA GLY A 72 6.46 -8.33 -7.96
C GLY A 72 6.22 -7.42 -6.77
N THR A 73 5.87 -7.99 -5.63
CA THR A 73 5.64 -7.23 -4.41
C THR A 73 6.62 -7.66 -3.32
N ALA A 74 6.92 -6.74 -2.41
CA ALA A 74 7.66 -7.05 -1.20
C ALA A 74 7.03 -6.33 -0.02
N LYS A 75 7.04 -7.02 1.13
CA LYS A 75 6.69 -6.47 2.42
C LYS A 75 7.91 -6.53 3.31
N ILE A 76 8.38 -5.36 3.71
CA ILE A 76 9.48 -5.23 4.66
C ILE A 76 8.88 -5.09 6.05
N MET A 77 9.28 -5.98 6.95
CA MET A 77 8.79 -6.03 8.33
C MET A 77 9.96 -5.76 9.27
N THR A 78 9.79 -4.77 10.14
CA THR A 78 10.77 -4.40 11.16
C THR A 78 10.18 -4.66 12.53
N PHE A 79 10.96 -5.27 13.42
CA PHE A 79 10.54 -5.65 14.76
C PHE A 79 11.42 -4.95 15.79
N PRO A 80 10.91 -4.64 17.00
CA PRO A 80 11.72 -4.04 18.07
C PRO A 80 12.83 -4.98 18.55
N ASP A 81 12.49 -6.27 18.69
CA ASP A 81 13.33 -7.27 19.36
C ASP A 81 13.75 -8.43 18.43
N ALA A 82 13.64 -8.25 17.11
CA ALA A 82 14.01 -9.29 16.14
C ALA A 82 14.60 -8.69 14.83
N PRO A 83 15.42 -9.46 14.10
CA PRO A 83 15.94 -9.02 12.81
C PRO A 83 14.82 -8.67 11.82
N PRO A 84 15.03 -7.66 10.95
CA PRO A 84 14.07 -7.33 9.91
C PRO A 84 13.93 -8.47 8.91
N LEU A 85 12.73 -8.60 8.36
CA LEU A 85 12.36 -9.68 7.46
C LEU A 85 11.70 -9.11 6.22
N VAL A 86 11.96 -9.73 5.07
CA VAL A 86 11.26 -9.42 3.83
C VAL A 86 10.41 -10.60 3.42
N TYR A 87 9.16 -10.32 3.08
CA TYR A 87 8.28 -11.28 2.44
C TYR A 87 8.01 -10.85 1.01
N THR A 88 8.29 -11.73 0.05
CA THR A 88 7.94 -11.53 -1.36
C THR A 88 6.78 -12.44 -1.73
N GLU A 89 5.90 -11.96 -2.61
CA GLU A 89 4.77 -12.74 -3.11
C GLU A 89 4.81 -12.76 -4.64
N ALA A 90 4.77 -13.97 -5.19
CA ALA A 90 4.60 -14.28 -6.60
C ALA A 90 3.26 -15.02 -6.80
N LEU A 91 2.85 -15.22 -8.05
CA LEU A 91 1.51 -15.73 -8.38
C LEU A 91 1.16 -17.07 -7.70
N HIS A 92 2.15 -17.93 -7.46
CA HIS A 92 1.96 -19.26 -6.87
C HIS A 92 2.95 -19.59 -5.74
N SER A 93 3.75 -18.63 -5.30
CA SER A 93 4.75 -18.83 -4.24
C SER A 93 4.94 -17.54 -3.43
N GLY A 94 5.41 -17.69 -2.20
CA GLY A 94 5.86 -16.56 -1.40
C GLY A 94 7.06 -16.97 -0.58
N ASP A 95 8.08 -16.12 -0.56
CA ASP A 95 9.36 -16.41 0.07
C ASP A 95 9.60 -15.47 1.24
N THR A 96 10.18 -16.04 2.28
CA THR A 96 10.59 -15.34 3.49
C THR A 96 12.10 -15.20 3.47
N ILE A 97 12.58 -13.96 3.51
CA ILE A 97 14.00 -13.60 3.37
C ILE A 97 14.45 -12.92 4.66
N ASP A 98 15.36 -13.58 5.37
CA ASP A 98 16.00 -13.12 6.60
C ASP A 98 17.51 -12.89 6.45
N ASP A 99 18.10 -13.22 5.28
CA ASP A 99 19.49 -12.92 4.96
C ASP A 99 19.74 -11.40 5.03
N PRO A 100 20.65 -10.92 5.90
CA PRO A 100 20.84 -9.49 6.13
C PRO A 100 21.28 -8.69 4.89
N ALA A 101 22.03 -9.30 3.97
CA ALA A 101 22.48 -8.63 2.76
C ALA A 101 21.32 -8.42 1.78
N LEU A 102 20.51 -9.46 1.55
CA LEU A 102 19.32 -9.36 0.72
C LEU A 102 18.28 -8.41 1.32
N VAL A 103 18.03 -8.48 2.63
CA VAL A 103 17.10 -7.56 3.32
C VAL A 103 17.53 -6.10 3.13
N LYS A 104 18.83 -5.81 3.16
CA LYS A 104 19.37 -4.48 2.90
C LYS A 104 19.11 -4.02 1.46
N ASP A 105 19.24 -4.89 0.47
CA ASP A 105 18.98 -4.56 -0.94
C ASP A 105 17.49 -4.32 -1.21
N TYR A 106 16.61 -5.11 -0.59
CA TYR A 106 15.16 -4.87 -0.63
C TYR A 106 14.78 -3.53 0.01
N ARG A 107 15.38 -3.17 1.15
CA ARG A 107 15.17 -1.87 1.78
C ARG A 107 15.61 -0.72 0.88
N ARG A 108 16.78 -0.83 0.24
CA ARG A 108 17.24 0.16 -0.74
C ARG A 108 16.26 0.32 -1.90
N SER A 109 15.76 -0.80 -2.44
CA SER A 109 14.76 -0.80 -3.51
C SER A 109 13.45 -0.14 -3.07
N TYR A 110 13.01 -0.40 -1.83
CA TYR A 110 11.84 0.23 -1.23
C TYR A 110 12.02 1.73 -1.06
N ASP A 111 13.17 2.19 -0.57
CA ASP A 111 13.46 3.61 -0.40
C ASP A 111 13.48 4.36 -1.74
N LEU A 112 14.03 3.75 -2.80
CA LEU A 112 13.99 4.30 -4.15
C LEU A 112 12.54 4.41 -4.67
N LEU A 113 11.73 3.37 -4.47
CA LEU A 113 10.32 3.40 -4.85
C LEU A 113 9.56 4.49 -4.09
N ARG A 114 9.82 4.61 -2.78
CA ARG A 114 9.22 5.63 -1.91
C ARG A 114 9.55 7.04 -2.35
N ALA A 115 10.79 7.27 -2.78
CA ALA A 115 11.25 8.57 -3.28
C ALA A 115 10.62 8.94 -4.63
N ALA A 116 10.21 7.96 -5.43
CA ALA A 116 9.55 8.17 -6.70
C ALA A 116 8.01 8.33 -6.59
N ALA A 117 7.43 7.90 -5.47
CA ALA A 117 6.02 8.07 -5.18
C ALA A 117 5.70 9.53 -4.77
N LEU A 118 4.43 9.92 -4.93
CA LEU A 118 3.94 11.23 -4.50
C LEU A 118 4.12 11.41 -2.98
N PRO A 119 4.30 12.64 -2.48
CA PRO A 119 4.25 12.93 -1.05
C PRO A 119 2.97 12.36 -0.39
N PRO A 120 3.01 11.96 0.88
CA PRO A 120 1.86 11.36 1.56
C PRO A 120 0.58 12.20 1.48
N GLU A 121 0.68 13.53 1.62
CA GLU A 121 -0.46 14.44 1.58
C GLU A 121 -1.09 14.51 0.18
N ALA A 122 -0.25 14.60 -0.86
CA ALA A 122 -0.69 14.58 -2.25
C ALA A 122 -1.31 13.23 -2.64
N SER A 123 -0.74 12.14 -2.12
CA SER A 123 -1.27 10.79 -2.30
C SER A 123 -2.64 10.64 -1.64
N LEU A 124 -2.80 11.15 -0.42
CA LEU A 124 -4.06 11.10 0.31
C LEU A 124 -5.16 11.87 -0.42
N ALA A 125 -4.87 13.08 -0.90
CA ALA A 125 -5.81 13.88 -1.69
C ALA A 125 -6.27 13.15 -2.96
N LEU A 126 -5.36 12.47 -3.65
CA LEU A 126 -5.69 11.73 -4.88
C LEU A 126 -6.56 10.49 -4.58
N ILE A 127 -6.33 9.82 -3.44
CA ILE A 127 -7.17 8.71 -2.98
C ILE A 127 -8.58 9.20 -2.60
N GLU A 128 -8.69 10.35 -1.96
CA GLU A 128 -9.97 10.99 -1.62
C GLU A 128 -10.75 11.39 -2.88
N GLU A 129 -10.08 12.02 -3.84
CA GLU A 129 -10.67 12.36 -5.14
C GLU A 129 -11.20 11.11 -5.84
N ALA A 130 -10.41 10.04 -5.90
CA ALA A 130 -10.85 8.78 -6.49
C ALA A 130 -12.08 8.19 -5.77
N ALA A 131 -12.15 8.29 -4.44
CA ALA A 131 -13.30 7.83 -3.67
C ALA A 131 -14.59 8.59 -4.06
N GLU A 132 -14.51 9.92 -4.19
CA GLU A 132 -15.65 10.74 -4.63
C GLU A 132 -16.07 10.41 -6.07
N VAL A 133 -15.10 10.21 -6.98
CA VAL A 133 -15.38 9.84 -8.37
C VAL A 133 -16.17 8.53 -8.46
N TYR A 134 -15.81 7.51 -7.68
CA TYR A 134 -16.54 6.25 -7.62
C TYR A 134 -17.92 6.38 -6.98
N ARG A 135 -18.06 7.24 -5.97
CA ARG A 135 -19.34 7.51 -5.30
C ARG A 135 -20.32 8.23 -6.23
N ASP A 136 -19.82 9.18 -7.01
CA ASP A 136 -20.59 9.98 -7.97
C ASP A 136 -20.94 9.20 -9.25
N GLY A 137 -20.40 7.98 -9.42
CA GLY A 137 -20.59 7.16 -10.62
C GLY A 137 -19.90 7.72 -11.86
N LYS A 138 -18.95 8.66 -11.70
CA LYS A 138 -18.24 9.32 -12.80
C LYS A 138 -16.98 8.55 -13.18
N HIS A 139 -17.09 7.26 -13.48
CA HIS A 139 -15.92 6.56 -14.01
C HIS A 139 -15.75 6.89 -15.50
N PRO A 140 -14.60 7.44 -15.94
CA PRO A 140 -14.32 7.53 -17.38
C PRO A 140 -14.09 6.10 -17.91
N ASP A 141 -14.78 5.76 -18.99
CA ASP A 141 -14.55 4.53 -19.77
C ASP A 141 -13.09 4.40 -20.25
#